data_AF-A0A0L0FIY6-F1
#
_entry.id   AF-A0A0L0FIY6-F1
#
_cell.length_a   1.000
_cell.length_b   1.000
_cell.length_c   1.000
_cell.angle_alpha   90.00
_cell.angle_beta   90.00
_cell.angle_gamma   90.00
#
_symmetry.space_group_name_H-M   'P 1'
#
loop_
_entity.id
_entity.type
_entity.pdbx_description
1 polymer ?
#
loop_
_entity_poly.entity_id
_entity_poly.type
_entity_poly.pdbx_seq_one_letter_code
_entity_poly.pdbx_strand_id
1 'polypeptide(L)'
;MELDEWMYRYSANSINLDLITQLTPYMLPGQTLEFEDITDERQCMILLLASIKKYTLLHSELLGQYSGTIIPQPSKLALERIRRPFQQFLEEHALHLLVPLFTALQANNYYGELSHIPTLYGLWWNTPALLEDVIMSFQPGGRDVTSVLKHGFQNLFEQIAEHHNLRSKIRFDYNIAKIERESEHDDNVVEEFDFLIVAVPQRDIVEQGILDANELEFRAFADQTRGYLLTSVAQFDATQFPHEVYQEVDELNGNPEKRV
;
A
#
# COMPACT_ATOMS: atom_id res chain seq x y z
N MET A 1 11.50 8.24 23.24
CA MET A 1 10.37 9.05 22.76
C MET A 1 9.31 8.05 22.34
N GLU A 2 8.19 7.98 23.07
CA GLU A 2 7.20 6.92 22.90
C GLU A 2 6.28 7.22 21.71
N LEU A 3 6.04 6.22 20.86
CA LEU A 3 5.25 6.32 19.63
C LEU A 3 3.79 6.74 19.88
N ASP A 4 3.30 6.55 21.10
CA ASP A 4 1.90 6.81 21.47
C ASP A 4 1.55 8.31 21.52
N GLU A 5 2.53 9.21 21.64
CA GLU A 5 2.26 10.66 21.57
C GLU A 5 1.98 11.17 20.14
N TRP A 6 2.32 10.38 19.12
CA TRP A 6 2.34 10.81 17.71
C TRP A 6 1.20 10.28 16.85
N MET A 7 0.46 9.27 17.32
CA MET A 7 -0.45 8.49 16.47
C MET A 7 -1.89 8.50 16.98
N TYR A 8 -2.84 8.66 16.06
CA TYR A 8 -4.23 8.27 16.29
C TYR A 8 -4.45 6.80 15.88
N ARG A 9 -5.28 6.08 16.65
CA ARG A 9 -5.63 4.67 16.49
C ARG A 9 -7.15 4.52 16.30
N TYR A 10 -7.60 3.66 15.39
CA TYR A 10 -9.02 3.42 15.06
C TYR A 10 -9.34 1.92 15.07
N SER A 11 -10.33 1.50 15.86
CA SER A 11 -10.73 0.08 16.01
C SER A 11 -12.06 -0.25 15.30
N ALA A 12 -12.24 -1.53 14.93
CA ALA A 12 -13.47 -2.06 14.36
C ALA A 12 -13.96 -3.29 15.16
N ASN A 13 -15.28 -3.55 15.12
CA ASN A 13 -15.98 -4.60 15.88
C ASN A 13 -16.08 -5.96 15.12
N SER A 14 -16.65 -6.99 15.75
CA SER A 14 -16.10 -8.36 15.98
C SER A 14 -16.59 -9.61 15.19
N ILE A 15 -15.70 -10.61 14.90
CA ILE A 15 -15.95 -12.08 14.65
C ILE A 15 -14.85 -13.01 15.28
N ASN A 16 -15.12 -14.31 15.59
CA ASN A 16 -14.27 -15.29 16.35
C ASN A 16 -13.43 -16.29 15.47
N LEU A 17 -12.17 -16.57 15.87
CA LEU A 17 -11.12 -17.36 15.17
C LEU A 17 -11.00 -18.88 15.43
N ASP A 18 -11.66 -19.47 16.44
CA ASP A 18 -11.46 -20.91 16.76
C ASP A 18 -11.98 -21.87 15.66
N LEU A 19 -12.69 -21.33 14.67
CA LEU A 19 -13.32 -22.05 13.56
C LEU A 19 -12.34 -22.46 12.44
N ILE A 20 -11.24 -21.72 12.26
CA ILE A 20 -10.33 -21.86 11.10
C ILE A 20 -9.60 -23.20 11.10
N THR A 21 -9.08 -23.58 12.26
CA THR A 21 -8.23 -24.76 12.41
C THR A 21 -9.01 -26.07 12.20
N GLN A 22 -10.31 -26.06 12.50
CA GLN A 22 -11.16 -27.27 12.46
C GLN A 22 -11.61 -27.66 11.04
N LEU A 23 -11.53 -26.76 10.06
CA LEU A 23 -12.21 -26.93 8.76
C LEU A 23 -11.27 -27.01 7.55
N THR A 24 -9.95 -26.90 7.79
CA THR A 24 -8.85 -27.16 6.84
C THR A 24 -8.98 -28.46 5.99
N PRO A 25 -9.57 -29.57 6.47
CA PRO A 25 -9.69 -30.80 5.67
C PRO A 25 -10.73 -30.77 4.52
N TYR A 26 -11.64 -29.79 4.48
CA TYR A 26 -12.79 -29.79 3.56
C TYR A 26 -12.54 -29.10 2.22
N MET A 27 -11.31 -28.65 1.95
CA MET A 27 -11.01 -27.83 0.78
C MET A 27 -10.18 -28.61 -0.24
N LEU A 28 -10.88 -29.28 -1.15
CA LEU A 28 -10.26 -29.96 -2.28
C LEU A 28 -9.79 -28.94 -3.34
N PRO A 29 -8.65 -29.17 -4.00
CA PRO A 29 -8.22 -28.35 -5.12
C PRO A 29 -9.20 -28.46 -6.30
N GLY A 30 -9.70 -27.33 -6.80
CA GLY A 30 -10.38 -27.25 -8.10
C GLY A 30 -11.90 -27.04 -8.09
N GLN A 31 -12.53 -26.74 -6.95
CA GLN A 31 -13.95 -26.34 -6.91
C GLN A 31 -14.11 -24.82 -6.96
N THR A 32 -14.84 -24.34 -7.95
CA THR A 32 -15.46 -23.00 -7.96
C THR A 32 -16.78 -23.11 -7.20
N LEU A 33 -16.90 -22.43 -6.06
CA LEU A 33 -18.18 -22.24 -5.38
C LEU A 33 -18.89 -21.09 -6.09
N GLU A 34 -20.07 -21.35 -6.66
CA GLU A 34 -20.94 -20.26 -7.10
C GLU A 34 -21.51 -19.57 -5.85
N PHE A 35 -21.45 -18.24 -5.82
CA PHE A 35 -21.82 -17.43 -4.66
C PHE A 35 -23.29 -17.57 -4.24
N GLU A 36 -24.13 -18.16 -5.10
CA GLU A 36 -25.57 -18.30 -4.91
C GLU A 36 -25.96 -19.25 -3.75
N ASP A 37 -25.02 -20.07 -3.26
CA ASP A 37 -25.27 -21.05 -2.19
C ASP A 37 -24.77 -20.62 -0.79
N ILE A 38 -24.19 -19.43 -0.63
CA ILE A 38 -23.62 -19.01 0.66
C ILE A 38 -24.67 -18.26 1.48
N THR A 39 -25.33 -18.98 2.39
CA THR A 39 -26.36 -18.41 3.28
C THR A 39 -25.88 -18.17 4.72
N ASP A 40 -24.65 -18.60 5.06
CA ASP A 40 -24.09 -18.54 6.42
C ASP A 40 -22.81 -17.70 6.44
N GLU A 41 -22.78 -16.68 7.31
CA GLU A 41 -21.62 -15.84 7.59
C GLU A 41 -20.38 -16.66 7.95
N ARG A 42 -20.56 -17.76 8.67
CA ARG A 42 -19.45 -18.66 9.03
C ARG A 42 -18.84 -19.29 7.79
N GLN A 43 -19.66 -19.75 6.85
CA GLN A 43 -19.20 -20.33 5.60
C GLN A 43 -18.44 -19.30 4.76
N CYS A 44 -18.92 -18.05 4.68
CA CYS A 44 -18.17 -16.94 4.07
C CYS A 44 -16.78 -16.80 4.69
N MET A 45 -16.70 -16.74 6.02
CA MET A 45 -15.44 -16.56 6.72
C MET A 45 -14.47 -17.71 6.48
N ILE A 46 -14.93 -18.96 6.55
CA ILE A 46 -14.10 -20.14 6.28
C ILE A 46 -13.49 -20.08 4.87
N LEU A 47 -14.30 -19.77 3.87
CA LEU A 47 -13.88 -19.67 2.47
C LEU A 47 -12.89 -18.52 2.24
N LEU A 48 -13.12 -17.38 2.89
CA LEU A 48 -12.21 -16.23 2.86
C LEU A 48 -10.84 -16.60 3.46
N LEU A 49 -10.84 -17.17 4.65
CA LEU A 49 -9.62 -17.54 5.37
C LEU A 49 -8.79 -18.58 4.64
N ALA A 50 -9.44 -19.54 4.00
CA ALA A 50 -8.75 -20.51 3.18
C ALA A 50 -8.22 -19.92 1.88
N SER A 51 -8.93 -18.98 1.26
CA SER A 51 -8.42 -18.21 0.13
C SER A 51 -7.18 -17.42 0.52
N ILE A 52 -7.18 -16.82 1.72
CA ILE A 52 -6.01 -16.11 2.27
C ILE A 52 -4.87 -17.08 2.53
N LYS A 53 -5.13 -18.26 3.11
CA LYS A 53 -4.10 -19.28 3.31
C LYS A 53 -3.48 -19.71 1.97
N LYS A 54 -4.29 -19.92 0.94
CA LYS A 54 -3.83 -20.27 -0.41
C LYS A 54 -3.00 -19.15 -1.02
N TYR A 55 -3.47 -17.91 -0.91
CA TYR A 55 -2.72 -16.72 -1.34
C TYR A 55 -1.36 -16.63 -0.65
N THR A 56 -1.30 -16.81 0.68
CA THR A 56 -0.06 -16.78 1.46
C THR A 56 0.96 -17.82 1.00
N LEU A 57 0.52 -19.05 0.73
CA LEU A 57 1.40 -20.10 0.21
C LEU A 57 1.94 -19.73 -1.17
N LEU A 58 1.09 -19.26 -2.07
CA LEU A 58 1.47 -18.87 -3.42
C LEU A 58 2.39 -17.63 -3.43
N HIS A 59 2.11 -16.66 -2.57
CA HIS A 59 2.93 -15.46 -2.38
C HIS A 59 4.34 -15.85 -1.91
N SER A 60 4.44 -16.69 -0.87
CA SER A 60 5.72 -17.18 -0.37
C SER A 60 6.47 -18.04 -1.38
N GLU A 61 5.77 -18.78 -2.24
CA GLU A 61 6.38 -19.56 -3.32
C GLU A 61 7.01 -18.66 -4.39
N LEU A 62 6.34 -17.57 -4.75
CA LEU A 62 6.74 -16.66 -5.83
C LEU A 62 7.79 -15.64 -5.39
N LEU A 63 7.61 -15.04 -4.21
CA LEU A 63 8.40 -13.93 -3.70
C LEU A 63 9.26 -14.29 -2.48
N GLY A 64 9.16 -15.52 -1.96
CA GLY A 64 9.84 -15.90 -0.73
C GLY A 64 9.25 -15.24 0.52
N GLN A 65 9.99 -15.32 1.62
CA GLN A 65 9.66 -14.62 2.87
C GLN A 65 10.53 -13.38 2.98
N TYR A 66 9.92 -12.25 3.33
CA TYR A 66 10.61 -10.99 3.54
C TYR A 66 9.90 -10.14 4.60
N SER A 67 10.65 -9.25 5.23
CA SER A 67 10.14 -8.29 6.20
C SER A 67 10.20 -6.87 5.63
N GLY A 68 9.21 -6.05 5.99
CA GLY A 68 9.11 -4.67 5.52
C GLY A 68 8.67 -4.55 4.07
N THR A 69 9.18 -3.53 3.38
CA THR A 69 8.67 -3.08 2.07
C THR A 69 9.57 -3.43 0.89
N ILE A 70 10.67 -4.16 1.07
CA ILE A 70 11.56 -4.52 -0.02
C ILE A 70 11.48 -6.02 -0.28
N ILE A 71 10.95 -6.39 -1.45
CA ILE A 71 10.91 -7.78 -1.89
C ILE A 71 12.29 -8.25 -2.34
N PRO A 72 12.65 -9.53 -2.11
CA PRO A 72 13.81 -10.11 -2.75
C PRO A 72 13.57 -10.19 -4.27
N GLN A 73 14.66 -10.21 -5.03
CA GLN A 73 14.55 -10.33 -6.49
C GLN A 73 13.85 -11.65 -6.86
N PRO A 74 12.69 -11.61 -7.53
CA PRO A 74 11.99 -12.83 -7.92
C PRO A 74 12.82 -13.63 -8.94
N SER A 75 12.72 -14.95 -8.88
CA SER A 75 13.35 -15.82 -9.88
C SER A 75 12.76 -15.56 -11.28
N LYS A 76 13.50 -15.90 -12.35
CA LYS A 76 12.98 -15.78 -13.73
C LYS A 76 11.66 -16.53 -13.92
N LEU A 77 11.56 -17.74 -13.35
CA LEU A 77 10.34 -18.54 -13.39
C LEU A 77 9.18 -17.87 -12.64
N ALA A 78 9.44 -17.25 -11.49
CA ALA A 78 8.43 -16.49 -10.76
C ALA A 78 7.96 -15.28 -11.57
N LEU A 79 8.89 -14.53 -12.19
CA LEU A 79 8.58 -13.39 -13.06
C LEU A 79 7.69 -13.80 -14.24
N GLU A 80 7.97 -14.93 -14.89
CA GLU A 80 7.13 -15.46 -15.97
C GLU A 80 5.70 -15.79 -15.50
N ARG A 81 5.57 -16.34 -14.29
CA ARG A 81 4.26 -16.67 -13.69
C ARG A 81 3.44 -15.44 -13.29
N ILE A 82 4.09 -14.32 -12.97
CA ILE A 82 3.41 -13.08 -12.53
C ILE A 82 3.37 -12.01 -13.61
N ARG A 83 3.80 -12.31 -14.85
CA ARG A 83 3.75 -11.37 -15.97
C ARG A 83 2.34 -11.27 -16.56
N ARG A 84 1.41 -10.75 -15.77
CA ARG A 84 -0.01 -10.56 -16.12
C ARG A 84 -0.66 -9.54 -15.18
N PRO A 85 -1.85 -9.02 -15.52
CA PRO A 85 -2.64 -8.23 -14.59
C PRO A 85 -2.97 -8.99 -13.30
N PHE A 86 -3.04 -8.28 -12.18
CA PHE A 86 -3.23 -8.93 -10.87
C PHE A 86 -4.57 -9.65 -10.76
N GLN A 87 -5.64 -9.11 -11.35
CA GLN A 87 -6.94 -9.78 -11.38
C GLN A 87 -6.88 -11.14 -12.09
N GLN A 88 -6.26 -11.19 -13.27
CA GLN A 88 -6.10 -12.43 -14.02
C GLN A 88 -5.32 -13.47 -13.21
N PHE A 89 -4.30 -13.05 -12.47
CA PHE A 89 -3.57 -13.93 -11.57
C PHE A 89 -4.49 -14.50 -10.46
N LEU A 90 -5.35 -13.68 -9.85
CA LEU A 90 -6.28 -14.15 -8.82
C LEU A 90 -7.28 -15.18 -9.39
N GLU A 91 -7.80 -14.94 -10.59
CA GLU A 91 -8.73 -15.83 -11.27
C GLU A 91 -8.10 -17.19 -11.60
N GLU A 92 -6.93 -17.19 -12.25
CA GLU A 92 -6.20 -18.42 -12.62
C GLU A 92 -5.79 -19.27 -11.41
N HIS A 93 -5.59 -18.63 -10.25
CA HIS A 93 -5.28 -19.32 -9.01
C HIS A 93 -6.50 -19.56 -8.12
N ALA A 94 -7.73 -19.37 -8.62
CA ALA A 94 -8.98 -19.53 -7.87
C ALA A 94 -8.93 -18.82 -6.49
N LEU A 95 -8.60 -17.53 -6.54
CA LEU A 95 -8.56 -16.58 -5.43
C LEU A 95 -9.59 -15.45 -5.64
N HIS A 96 -10.64 -15.70 -6.42
CA HIS A 96 -11.68 -14.73 -6.75
C HIS A 96 -12.38 -14.13 -5.52
N LEU A 97 -12.47 -14.89 -4.42
CA LEU A 97 -13.00 -14.40 -3.14
C LEU A 97 -12.20 -13.24 -2.54
N LEU A 98 -10.94 -13.06 -2.94
CA LEU A 98 -10.09 -11.95 -2.49
C LEU A 98 -10.20 -10.72 -3.38
N VAL A 99 -10.87 -10.81 -4.54
CA VAL A 99 -10.99 -9.68 -5.48
C VAL A 99 -11.66 -8.46 -4.83
N PRO A 100 -12.79 -8.58 -4.09
CA PRO A 100 -13.39 -7.41 -3.43
C PRO A 100 -12.45 -6.78 -2.40
N LEU A 101 -11.76 -7.61 -1.60
CA LEU A 101 -10.81 -7.14 -0.60
C LEU A 101 -9.63 -6.39 -1.24
N PHE A 102 -8.99 -6.98 -2.25
CA PHE A 102 -7.88 -6.33 -2.95
C PHE A 102 -8.34 -5.08 -3.73
N THR A 103 -9.56 -5.08 -4.26
CA THR A 103 -10.13 -3.89 -4.92
C THR A 103 -10.25 -2.75 -3.93
N ALA A 104 -10.80 -2.99 -2.74
CA ALA A 104 -10.88 -1.98 -1.70
C ALA A 104 -9.48 -1.46 -1.29
N LEU A 105 -8.52 -2.37 -1.07
CA LEU A 105 -7.15 -2.01 -0.69
C LEU A 105 -6.42 -1.20 -1.77
N GLN A 106 -6.63 -1.50 -3.05
CA GLN A 106 -5.95 -0.82 -4.16
C GLN A 106 -6.64 0.50 -4.53
N ALA A 107 -7.97 0.50 -4.61
CA ALA A 107 -8.76 1.69 -4.99
C ALA A 107 -8.67 2.79 -3.93
N ASN A 108 -8.79 2.45 -2.64
CA ASN A 108 -8.71 3.44 -1.55
C ASN A 108 -7.35 4.16 -1.50
N ASN A 109 -6.29 3.49 -1.96
CA ASN A 109 -4.94 4.04 -2.01
C ASN A 109 -4.53 4.52 -3.41
N TYR A 110 -5.45 4.48 -4.39
CA TYR A 110 -5.23 4.93 -5.76
C TYR A 110 -4.05 4.25 -6.48
N TYR A 111 -3.78 3.00 -6.14
CA TYR A 111 -2.71 2.21 -6.77
C TYR A 111 -3.10 1.60 -8.11
N GLY A 112 -4.36 1.79 -8.53
CA GLY A 112 -4.89 1.37 -9.83
C GLY A 112 -5.88 0.22 -9.70
N GLU A 113 -6.44 -0.17 -10.85
CA GLU A 113 -7.41 -1.26 -10.94
C GLU A 113 -6.70 -2.62 -11.04
N LEU A 114 -7.25 -3.66 -10.40
CA LEU A 114 -6.68 -5.01 -10.42
C LEU A 114 -6.50 -5.58 -11.83
N SER A 115 -7.38 -5.19 -12.76
CA SER A 115 -7.35 -5.56 -14.19
C SER A 115 -6.20 -4.92 -14.98
N HIS A 116 -5.57 -3.88 -14.42
CA HIS A 116 -4.53 -3.10 -15.10
C HIS A 116 -3.17 -3.16 -14.40
N ILE A 117 -3.14 -3.29 -13.06
CA ILE A 117 -1.87 -3.33 -12.34
C ILE A 117 -1.14 -4.67 -12.57
N PRO A 118 0.18 -4.66 -12.76
CA PRO A 118 0.96 -5.90 -12.83
C PRO A 118 0.86 -6.70 -11.53
N THR A 119 0.75 -8.02 -11.64
CA THR A 119 0.68 -8.95 -10.49
C THR A 119 1.85 -8.74 -9.53
N LEU A 120 3.05 -8.43 -10.02
CA LEU A 120 4.21 -8.13 -9.16
C LEU A 120 3.90 -7.02 -8.14
N TYR A 121 3.30 -5.91 -8.56
CA TYR A 121 2.94 -4.81 -7.65
C TYR A 121 1.79 -5.19 -6.73
N GLY A 122 0.81 -5.95 -7.24
CA GLY A 122 -0.28 -6.51 -6.45
C GLY A 122 0.23 -7.39 -5.30
N LEU A 123 1.16 -8.31 -5.58
CA LEU A 123 1.77 -9.19 -4.58
C LEU A 123 2.70 -8.43 -3.63
N TRP A 124 3.47 -7.47 -4.13
CA TRP A 124 4.38 -6.68 -3.32
C TRP A 124 3.61 -5.90 -2.26
N TRP A 125 2.58 -5.14 -2.68
CA TRP A 125 1.81 -4.31 -1.76
C TRP A 125 0.93 -5.14 -0.82
N ASN A 126 0.25 -6.16 -1.35
CA ASN A 126 -0.69 -6.95 -0.56
C ASN A 126 0.00 -8.16 0.09
N THR A 127 0.82 -7.92 1.11
CA THR A 127 1.54 -9.01 1.77
C THR A 127 0.61 -9.93 2.59
N PRO A 128 1.00 -11.19 2.85
CA PRO A 128 0.28 -12.05 3.78
C PRO A 128 0.07 -11.44 5.16
N ALA A 129 1.06 -10.71 5.68
CA ALA A 129 0.97 -10.02 6.95
C ALA A 129 -0.09 -8.92 6.92
N LEU A 130 -0.17 -8.14 5.84
CA LEU A 130 -1.22 -7.14 5.68
C LEU A 130 -2.62 -7.77 5.68
N LEU A 131 -2.79 -8.90 4.98
CA LEU A 131 -4.08 -9.60 4.97
C LEU A 131 -4.45 -10.15 6.35
N GLU A 132 -3.49 -10.72 7.06
CA GLU A 132 -3.69 -11.17 8.43
C GLU A 132 -4.10 -10.02 9.33
N ASP A 133 -3.39 -8.89 9.28
CA ASP A 133 -3.71 -7.70 10.06
C ASP A 133 -5.13 -7.22 9.74
N VAL A 134 -5.51 -7.10 8.46
CA VAL A 134 -6.86 -6.71 8.05
C VAL A 134 -7.92 -7.67 8.62
N ILE A 135 -7.72 -8.98 8.55
CA ILE A 135 -8.65 -9.95 9.16
C ILE A 135 -8.74 -9.76 10.67
N MET A 136 -7.58 -9.60 11.34
CA MET A 136 -7.50 -9.42 12.78
C MET A 136 -8.17 -8.12 13.23
N SER A 137 -8.21 -7.10 12.36
CA SER A 137 -8.91 -5.84 12.63
C SER A 137 -10.43 -6.01 12.73
N PHE A 138 -11.00 -7.05 12.11
CA PHE A 138 -12.44 -7.36 12.19
C PHE A 138 -12.81 -8.19 13.44
N GLN A 139 -11.86 -8.46 14.34
CA GLN A 139 -12.09 -9.29 15.52
C GLN A 139 -12.44 -8.44 16.75
N PRO A 140 -13.18 -9.01 17.73
CA PRO A 140 -13.42 -8.31 18.99
C PRO A 140 -12.09 -8.04 19.69
N GLY A 141 -11.79 -6.76 19.95
CA GLY A 141 -10.50 -6.35 20.50
C GLY A 141 -9.35 -6.44 19.49
N GLY A 142 -9.67 -6.46 18.18
CA GLY A 142 -8.71 -6.39 17.09
C GLY A 142 -7.80 -5.17 17.22
N ARG A 143 -6.57 -5.29 16.73
CA ARG A 143 -5.59 -4.20 16.76
C ARG A 143 -5.91 -3.19 15.67
N ASP A 144 -5.68 -1.91 15.95
CA ASP A 144 -5.76 -0.87 14.93
C ASP A 144 -4.71 -1.15 13.87
N VAL A 145 -5.15 -1.37 12.64
CA VAL A 145 -4.28 -1.68 11.50
C VAL A 145 -3.83 -0.44 10.75
N THR A 146 -4.46 0.70 11.04
CA THR A 146 -4.09 1.99 10.48
C THR A 146 -3.75 2.94 11.61
N SER A 147 -2.70 3.72 11.39
CA SER A 147 -2.32 4.79 12.29
C SER A 147 -1.99 6.02 11.48
N VAL A 148 -2.46 7.18 11.94
CA VAL A 148 -2.24 8.47 11.26
C VAL A 148 -1.42 9.37 12.16
N LEU A 149 -0.45 10.07 11.57
CA LEU A 149 0.38 11.04 12.28
C LEU A 149 -0.48 12.25 12.67
N LYS A 150 -0.48 12.58 13.97
CA LYS A 150 -1.24 13.70 14.54
C LYS A 150 -0.97 15.05 13.86
N HIS A 151 0.26 15.25 13.39
CA HIS A 151 0.69 16.47 12.71
C HIS A 151 0.93 16.28 11.20
N GLY A 152 0.45 15.15 10.66
CA GLY A 152 0.62 14.78 9.26
C GLY A 152 2.04 14.35 8.90
N PHE A 153 2.19 13.78 7.70
CA PHE A 153 3.48 13.31 7.19
C PHE A 153 4.46 14.45 6.90
N GLN A 154 3.97 15.63 6.49
CA GLN A 154 4.84 16.78 6.25
C GLN A 154 5.64 17.14 7.50
N ASN A 155 4.99 17.23 8.66
CA ASN A 155 5.66 17.56 9.91
C ASN A 155 6.70 16.50 10.32
N LEU A 156 6.46 15.22 10.03
CA LEU A 156 7.45 14.17 10.21
C LEU A 156 8.72 14.43 9.37
N PHE A 157 8.57 14.70 8.07
CA PHE A 157 9.73 14.97 7.20
C PHE A 157 10.47 16.25 7.58
N GLU A 158 9.74 17.27 8.03
CA GLU A 158 10.32 18.51 8.55
C GLU A 158 11.19 18.27 9.78
N GLN A 159 10.73 17.45 10.72
CA GLN A 159 11.49 17.05 11.90
C GLN A 159 12.69 16.17 11.57
N ILE A 160 12.56 15.24 10.61
CA ILE A 160 13.69 14.46 10.12
C ILE A 160 14.77 15.40 9.56
N ALA A 161 14.37 16.38 8.73
CA ALA A 161 15.30 17.35 8.16
C ALA A 161 15.98 18.23 9.22
N GLU A 162 15.26 18.61 10.29
CA GLU A 162 15.83 19.37 11.40
C GLU A 162 16.78 18.52 12.25
N HIS A 163 16.35 17.33 12.67
CA HIS A 163 17.15 16.40 13.47
C HIS A 163 18.50 16.05 12.82
N HIS A 164 18.50 15.89 11.50
CA HIS A 164 19.71 15.57 10.73
C HIS A 164 20.46 16.80 10.18
N ASN A 165 20.10 18.02 10.58
CA ASN A 165 20.70 19.27 10.10
C ASN A 165 20.73 19.37 8.56
N LEU A 166 19.66 18.90 7.89
CA LEU A 166 19.52 18.89 6.44
C LEU A 166 18.87 20.17 5.90
N ARG A 167 18.21 20.96 6.75
CA ARG A 167 17.48 22.17 6.33
C ARG A 167 18.33 23.14 5.51
N SER A 168 19.59 23.36 5.91
CA SER A 168 20.52 24.24 5.18
C SER A 168 21.02 23.65 3.86
N LYS A 169 20.82 22.35 3.63
CA LYS A 169 21.22 21.63 2.42
C LYS A 169 20.07 21.47 1.42
N ILE A 170 18.82 21.59 1.89
CA ILE A 170 17.63 21.51 1.05
C ILE A 170 17.40 22.89 0.42
N ARG A 171 17.33 22.93 -0.92
CA ARG A 171 17.03 24.15 -1.67
C ARG A 171 15.64 24.04 -2.26
N PHE A 172 14.80 25.02 -1.96
CA PHE A 172 13.47 25.17 -2.54
C PHE A 172 13.53 26.14 -3.73
N ASP A 173 12.51 26.10 -4.58
CA ASP A 173 12.40 26.95 -5.78
C ASP A 173 13.62 26.87 -6.72
N TYR A 174 14.27 25.71 -6.72
CA TYR A 174 15.45 25.45 -7.55
C TYR A 174 15.05 24.79 -8.86
N ASN A 175 15.30 25.46 -9.98
CA ASN A 175 14.99 24.95 -11.31
C ASN A 175 16.22 24.30 -11.95
N ILE A 176 16.23 22.97 -12.03
CA ILE A 176 17.31 22.21 -12.66
C ILE A 176 17.05 22.17 -14.16
N ALA A 177 17.85 22.91 -14.93
CA ALA A 177 17.73 22.96 -16.38
C ALA A 177 18.37 21.74 -17.07
N LYS A 178 19.49 21.26 -16.54
CA LYS A 178 20.27 20.15 -17.12
C LYS A 178 21.10 19.44 -16.06
N ILE A 179 21.30 18.14 -16.26
CA ILE A 179 22.14 17.25 -15.48
C ILE A 179 23.02 16.48 -16.47
N GLU A 180 24.33 16.67 -16.36
CA GLU A 180 25.34 15.96 -17.15
C GLU A 180 26.24 15.16 -16.20
N ARG A 181 26.45 13.88 -16.50
CA ARG A 181 27.29 12.97 -15.71
C ARG A 181 28.73 12.94 -16.21
N GLU A 182 28.92 13.24 -17.50
CA GLU A 182 30.21 13.39 -18.13
C GLU A 182 30.26 14.78 -18.77
N SER A 183 30.89 15.74 -18.11
CA SER A 183 31.19 17.04 -18.71
C SER A 183 32.70 17.23 -18.84
N GLU A 184 33.15 17.68 -20.01
CA GLU A 184 34.39 18.42 -20.09
C GLU A 184 34.13 19.75 -19.39
N HIS A 185 35.00 20.17 -18.46
CA HIS A 185 34.81 21.41 -17.68
C HIS A 185 34.32 22.56 -18.57
N ASP A 186 33.02 22.81 -18.51
CA ASP A 186 32.37 23.94 -19.16
C ASP A 186 32.33 25.07 -18.13
N ASP A 187 32.73 26.27 -18.54
CA ASP A 187 32.67 27.47 -17.70
C ASP A 187 31.21 27.80 -17.27
N ASN A 188 30.21 27.12 -17.83
CA ASN A 188 28.79 27.21 -17.46
C ASN A 188 28.33 26.20 -16.38
N VAL A 189 29.21 25.33 -15.86
CA VAL A 189 28.87 24.39 -14.78
C VAL A 189 28.64 25.16 -13.47
N VAL A 190 27.42 25.05 -12.93
CA VAL A 190 27.03 25.77 -11.69
C VAL A 190 27.45 24.99 -10.44
N GLU A 191 27.30 23.66 -10.45
CA GLU A 191 27.60 22.78 -9.30
C GLU A 191 28.03 21.38 -9.76
N GLU A 192 28.97 20.77 -9.03
CA GLU A 192 29.49 19.42 -9.29
C GLU A 192 29.28 18.50 -8.07
N PHE A 193 28.97 17.23 -8.33
CA PHE A 193 28.71 16.22 -7.30
C PHE A 193 29.31 14.87 -7.70
N ASP A 194 29.75 14.08 -6.72
CA ASP A 194 30.32 12.74 -6.96
C ASP A 194 29.28 11.69 -7.35
N PHE A 195 28.01 11.89 -6.98
CA PHE A 195 26.93 10.96 -7.25
C PHE A 195 25.59 11.67 -7.43
N LEU A 196 24.68 11.01 -8.16
CA LEU A 196 23.34 11.48 -8.44
C LEU A 196 22.31 10.49 -7.86
N ILE A 197 21.36 11.00 -7.08
CA ILE A 197 20.17 10.25 -6.64
C ILE A 197 18.94 10.90 -7.27
N VAL A 198 18.22 10.14 -8.09
CA VAL A 198 17.02 10.61 -8.77
C VAL A 198 15.77 10.08 -8.07
N ALA A 199 15.11 10.95 -7.32
CA ALA A 199 13.86 10.64 -6.61
C ALA A 199 12.61 11.30 -7.24
N VAL A 200 12.78 12.07 -8.32
CA VAL A 200 11.69 12.64 -9.12
C VAL A 200 11.19 11.63 -10.16
N PRO A 201 9.99 11.83 -10.75
CA PRO A 201 9.51 10.98 -11.85
C PRO A 201 10.54 10.92 -12.99
N GLN A 202 11.15 9.74 -13.19
CA GLN A 202 12.30 9.61 -14.08
C GLN A 202 11.91 9.86 -15.54
N ARG A 203 10.70 9.46 -15.94
CA ARG A 203 10.14 9.78 -17.25
C ARG A 203 10.21 11.28 -17.56
N ASP A 204 9.79 12.13 -16.63
CA ASP A 204 9.64 13.57 -16.88
C ASP A 204 11.00 14.22 -17.16
N ILE A 205 12.04 13.87 -16.39
CA ILE A 205 13.38 14.44 -16.57
C ILE A 205 14.10 13.90 -17.81
N VAL A 206 13.77 12.69 -18.25
CA VAL A 206 14.35 12.08 -19.45
C VAL A 206 13.68 12.62 -20.72
N GLU A 207 12.35 12.67 -20.77
CA GLU A 207 11.61 13.19 -21.92
C GLU A 207 11.89 14.68 -22.18
N GLN A 208 12.13 15.45 -21.12
CA GLN A 208 12.49 16.88 -21.22
C GLN A 208 13.97 17.12 -21.54
N GLY A 209 14.80 16.08 -21.61
CA GLY A 209 16.24 16.22 -21.84
C GLY A 209 16.98 16.91 -20.69
N ILE A 210 16.39 16.91 -19.48
CA ILE A 210 17.04 17.43 -18.28
C ILE A 210 18.17 16.49 -17.88
N LEU A 211 17.95 15.17 -17.92
CA LEU A 211 18.98 14.17 -17.67
C LEU A 211 19.60 13.69 -18.99
N ASP A 212 20.92 13.60 -19.03
CA ASP A 212 21.71 12.98 -20.10
C ASP A 212 21.57 11.44 -20.17
N ALA A 213 20.33 10.94 -20.21
CA ALA A 213 20.02 9.52 -20.17
C ALA A 213 20.60 8.77 -21.38
N ASN A 214 21.22 7.62 -21.11
CA ASN A 214 21.65 6.71 -22.18
C ASN A 214 20.45 5.95 -22.77
N GLU A 215 20.67 5.20 -23.84
CA GLU A 215 19.60 4.48 -24.55
C GLU A 215 18.84 3.48 -23.66
N LEU A 216 19.55 2.80 -22.74
CA LEU A 216 18.94 1.83 -21.83
C LEU A 216 18.03 2.52 -20.81
N GLU A 217 18.49 3.60 -20.21
CA GLU A 217 17.72 4.42 -19.27
C GLU A 217 16.51 5.04 -19.94
N PHE A 218 16.68 5.60 -21.14
CA PHE A 218 15.59 6.15 -21.93
C PHE A 218 14.49 5.11 -22.14
N ARG A 219 14.85 3.90 -22.60
CA ARG A 219 13.89 2.80 -22.79
C ARG A 219 13.24 2.36 -21.48
N ALA A 220 13.98 2.33 -20.37
CA ALA A 220 13.45 1.91 -19.08
C ALA A 220 12.48 2.92 -18.47
N PHE A 221 12.71 4.22 -18.67
CA PHE A 221 11.94 5.28 -18.02
C PHE A 221 10.84 5.88 -18.89
N ALA A 222 11.01 5.92 -20.21
CA ALA A 222 10.01 6.52 -21.12
C ALA A 222 8.64 5.82 -21.06
N ASP A 223 8.63 4.50 -20.85
CA ASP A 223 7.40 3.70 -20.81
C ASP A 223 6.69 3.74 -19.44
N GLN A 224 7.21 4.49 -18.46
CA GLN A 224 6.57 4.63 -17.16
C GLN A 224 5.20 5.31 -17.31
N THR A 225 4.19 4.71 -16.69
CA THR A 225 2.84 5.28 -16.57
C THR A 225 2.60 5.74 -15.14
N ARG A 226 1.72 6.73 -14.96
CA ARG A 226 1.35 7.24 -13.64
C ARG A 226 -0.15 7.25 -13.46
N GLY A 227 -0.59 6.92 -12.25
CA GLY A 227 -1.95 7.19 -11.81
C GLY A 227 -2.15 8.69 -11.62
N TYR A 228 -3.38 9.15 -11.86
CA TYR A 228 -3.79 10.51 -11.52
C TYR A 228 -4.63 10.45 -10.25
N LEU A 229 -4.14 11.10 -9.20
CA LEU A 229 -4.85 11.27 -7.95
C LEU A 229 -5.38 12.70 -7.87
N LEU A 230 -6.69 12.83 -7.79
CA LEU A 230 -7.35 14.08 -7.47
C LEU A 230 -7.79 14.05 -6.01
N THR A 231 -7.25 14.95 -5.20
CA THR A 231 -7.73 15.18 -3.84
C THR A 231 -8.50 16.50 -3.78
N SER A 232 -9.53 16.54 -2.96
CA SER A 232 -10.31 17.75 -2.70
C SER A 232 -10.49 17.91 -1.20
N VAL A 233 -10.25 19.12 -0.70
CA VAL A 233 -10.54 19.47 0.68
C VAL A 233 -11.93 20.10 0.68
N ALA A 234 -12.89 19.40 1.27
CA ALA A 234 -14.24 19.90 1.45
C ALA A 234 -14.44 20.28 2.92
N GLN A 235 -14.97 21.49 3.14
CA GLN A 235 -15.45 21.90 4.45
C GLN A 235 -16.93 21.58 4.53
N PHE A 236 -17.28 20.67 5.43
CA PHE A 236 -18.65 20.32 5.72
C PHE A 236 -19.08 21.00 7.02
N ASP A 237 -20.28 21.59 7.01
CA ASP A 237 -20.91 22.06 8.24
C ASP A 237 -21.48 20.85 8.98
N ALA A 238 -20.81 20.45 10.07
CA ALA A 238 -21.22 19.30 10.87
C ALA A 238 -22.66 19.41 11.39
N THR A 239 -23.21 20.63 11.52
CA THR A 239 -24.60 20.84 11.96
C THR A 239 -25.64 20.42 10.91
N GLN A 240 -25.24 20.23 9.66
CA GLN A 240 -26.10 19.80 8.56
C GLN A 240 -26.19 18.29 8.42
N PHE A 241 -25.40 17.53 9.18
CA PHE A 241 -25.44 16.07 9.21
C PHE A 241 -26.21 15.60 10.45
N PRO A 242 -27.10 14.60 10.34
CA PRO A 242 -27.83 14.10 11.49
C PRO A 242 -26.86 13.66 12.59
N HIS A 243 -27.01 14.23 13.79
CA HIS A 243 -26.19 13.90 14.97
C HIS A 243 -26.18 12.40 15.30
N GLU A 244 -27.19 11.65 14.85
CA GLU A 244 -27.34 10.21 15.03
C GLU A 244 -26.18 9.39 14.44
N VAL A 245 -25.47 9.91 13.43
CA VAL A 245 -24.33 9.20 12.80
C VAL A 245 -23.06 9.24 13.65
N TYR A 246 -22.95 10.17 14.60
CA TYR A 246 -21.73 10.38 15.39
C TYR A 246 -21.84 9.88 16.85
N GLN A 247 -23.04 9.55 17.34
CA GLN A 247 -23.22 9.12 18.73
C GLN A 247 -22.58 7.76 19.05
N GLU A 248 -22.45 6.85 18.08
CA GLU A 248 -21.75 5.57 18.32
C GLU A 248 -20.26 5.77 18.62
N VAL A 249 -19.64 6.87 18.19
CA VAL A 249 -18.20 7.13 18.42
C VAL A 249 -17.94 7.73 19.80
N ASP A 250 -18.87 8.52 20.33
CA ASP A 250 -18.74 9.14 21.66
C ASP A 250 -19.10 8.16 22.80
N GLU A 251 -20.03 7.22 22.57
CA GLU A 251 -20.33 6.16 23.54
C GLU A 251 -19.19 5.13 23.66
N LEU A 252 -18.40 4.92 22.59
CA LEU A 252 -17.23 4.04 22.59
C LEU A 252 -15.97 4.67 23.21
N ASN A 253 -15.90 6.01 23.28
CA ASN A 253 -14.77 6.75 23.87
C ASN A 253 -15.00 7.17 25.33
N GLY A 254 -15.74 6.38 26.09
CA GLY A 254 -15.75 6.33 27.56
C GLY A 254 -15.27 7.59 28.28
N ASN A 255 -16.12 8.61 28.31
CA ASN A 255 -16.22 9.67 29.32
C ASN A 255 -14.95 10.00 30.15
N PRO A 256 -14.18 11.05 29.79
CA PRO A 256 -13.04 11.51 30.58
C PRO A 256 -13.41 12.18 31.92
N GLU A 257 -14.70 12.40 32.23
CA GLU A 257 -15.14 13.12 33.45
C GLU A 257 -15.21 12.26 34.73
N LYS A 258 -14.71 11.01 34.72
CA LYS A 258 -14.52 10.19 35.93
C LYS A 258 -13.08 10.15 36.46
N ARG A 259 -12.26 11.15 36.16
CA ARG A 259 -11.00 11.41 36.87
C ARG A 259 -11.13 12.67 37.73
N VAL A 260 -11.74 12.51 38.90
CA VAL A 260 -11.55 13.36 40.09
C VAL A 260 -11.17 12.45 41.24
#